data_AF-A0A117LQ80-F1
#
_entry.id   AF-A0A117LQ80-F1
#
_cell.length_a   1.000
_cell.length_b   1.000
_cell.length_c   1.000
_cell.angle_alpha   90.00
_cell.angle_beta   90.00
_cell.angle_gamma   90.00
#
_symmetry.space_group_name_H-M   'P 1'
#
loop_
_entity.id
_entity.type
_entity.pdbx_description
1 polymer ?
#
loop_
_entity_poly.entity_id
_entity_poly.type
_entity_poly.pdbx_seq_one_letter_code
_entity_poly.pdbx_strand_id
1 'polypeptide(L)'
;MVCSGSGGLRYLVYLQGQDLVIGVDSIEKEEQAMEGRPYALTYGSQFKNLPLIGEFRGKDDPEKILGIGPQVIFKTGSTGTAYGTSAAEADKLEAKTGIPVVAFPYGSLRNDAEKAEMYGGLRTMGQTLGKQDRAEEVIAYIEATIADLEHRTGDIPEAEQKAVYVGGISYAGAHGIISTEPAYPPFLWVHAKNVAAGLGTAHADVAKEA
;
A
#
# COMPACT_ATOMS: atom_id res chain seq x y z
N MET A 1 15.86 -2.01 -11.46
CA MET A 1 15.65 -1.95 -10.00
C MET A 1 14.71 -3.05 -9.54
N VAL A 2 14.53 -3.24 -8.23
CA VAL A 2 13.52 -4.15 -7.68
C VAL A 2 12.71 -3.45 -6.58
N CYS A 3 11.47 -3.89 -6.39
CA CYS A 3 10.60 -3.43 -5.30
C CYS A 3 10.27 -4.61 -4.39
N SER A 4 10.62 -4.48 -3.12
CA SER A 4 10.38 -5.46 -2.07
C SER A 4 9.31 -4.97 -1.09
N GLY A 5 8.50 -5.92 -0.63
CA GLY A 5 7.51 -5.70 0.40
C GLY A 5 6.19 -5.10 -0.11
N SER A 6 5.29 -4.85 0.84
CA SER A 6 3.89 -4.56 0.52
C SER A 6 3.74 -3.20 -0.16
N GLY A 7 3.32 -3.22 -1.42
CA GLY A 7 2.89 -2.01 -2.15
C GLY A 7 4.00 -1.23 -2.85
N GLY A 8 5.27 -1.61 -2.73
CA GLY A 8 6.37 -0.95 -3.47
C GLY A 8 6.18 -0.97 -4.98
N LEU A 9 5.79 -2.13 -5.55
CA LEU A 9 5.53 -2.25 -6.99
C LEU A 9 4.30 -1.43 -7.43
N ARG A 10 3.29 -1.29 -6.56
CA ARG A 10 2.12 -0.43 -6.79
C ARG A 10 2.55 1.03 -6.95
N TYR A 11 3.41 1.53 -6.05
CA TYR A 11 3.91 2.91 -6.14
C TYR A 11 4.78 3.12 -7.38
N LEU A 12 5.59 2.12 -7.76
CA LEU A 12 6.32 2.17 -9.02
C LEU A 12 5.39 2.40 -10.22
N VAL A 13 4.27 1.67 -10.26
CA VAL A 13 3.26 1.80 -11.32
C VAL A 13 2.59 3.17 -11.28
N TYR A 14 2.25 3.68 -10.10
CA TYR A 14 1.69 5.04 -9.97
C TYR A 14 2.64 6.11 -10.52
N LEU A 15 3.94 5.91 -10.31
CA LEU A 15 5.02 6.76 -10.82
C LEU A 15 5.41 6.48 -12.29
N GLN A 16 4.63 5.64 -12.98
CA GLN A 16 4.85 5.25 -14.38
C GLN A 16 6.26 4.66 -14.61
N GLY A 17 6.74 3.89 -13.64
CA GLY A 17 8.07 3.28 -13.64
C GLY A 17 8.08 1.78 -13.89
N GLN A 18 6.96 1.18 -14.33
CA GLN A 18 6.81 -0.27 -14.50
C GLN A 18 7.93 -0.91 -15.34
N ASP A 19 8.50 -0.20 -16.30
CA ASP A 19 9.56 -0.70 -17.19
C ASP A 19 10.97 -0.69 -16.53
N LEU A 20 11.10 -0.13 -15.33
CA LEU A 20 12.36 -0.07 -14.58
C LEU A 20 12.58 -1.30 -13.70
N VAL A 21 11.52 -2.09 -13.45
CA VAL A 21 11.60 -3.27 -12.58
C VAL A 21 12.18 -4.45 -13.35
N ILE A 22 13.17 -5.11 -12.77
CA ILE A 22 13.88 -6.25 -13.39
C ILE A 22 13.70 -7.56 -12.63
N GLY A 23 12.88 -7.55 -11.58
CA GLY A 23 12.58 -8.70 -10.74
C GLY A 23 11.45 -8.40 -9.77
N VAL A 24 10.67 -9.41 -9.42
CA VAL A 24 9.47 -9.31 -8.58
C VAL A 24 9.43 -10.41 -7.52
N ASP A 25 8.67 -10.22 -6.45
CA ASP A 25 8.45 -11.24 -5.42
C ASP A 25 7.39 -12.27 -5.87
N SER A 26 7.18 -13.31 -5.05
CA SER A 26 6.37 -14.46 -5.45
C SER A 26 4.90 -14.13 -5.75
N ILE A 27 4.31 -13.11 -5.12
CA ILE A 27 2.88 -12.77 -5.32
C ILE A 27 2.58 -12.29 -6.75
N GLU A 28 3.57 -11.72 -7.44
CA GLU A 28 3.42 -11.25 -8.83
C GLU A 28 3.53 -12.40 -9.85
N LYS A 29 3.89 -13.61 -9.39
CA LYS A 29 3.94 -14.81 -10.21
C LYS A 29 2.68 -15.66 -10.15
N GLU A 30 1.89 -15.47 -9.09
CA GLU A 30 0.69 -16.25 -8.82
C GLU A 30 -0.48 -15.80 -9.70
N GLU A 31 -1.27 -16.75 -10.18
CA GLU A 31 -2.59 -16.46 -10.74
C GLU A 31 -3.61 -16.43 -9.60
N GLN A 32 -4.32 -15.31 -9.48
CA GLN A 32 -5.41 -15.19 -8.52
C GLN A 32 -6.74 -15.41 -9.22
N ALA A 33 -7.62 -16.22 -8.61
CA ALA A 33 -8.98 -16.42 -9.11
C ALA A 33 -9.77 -15.11 -9.20
N MET A 34 -9.50 -14.17 -8.29
CA MET A 34 -9.93 -12.78 -8.36
C MET A 34 -8.75 -11.87 -8.04
N GLU A 35 -8.30 -11.09 -9.01
CA GLU A 35 -7.19 -10.17 -8.82
C GLU A 35 -7.68 -8.85 -8.20
N GLY A 36 -7.39 -8.67 -6.90
CA GLY A 36 -7.75 -7.48 -6.13
C GLY A 36 -6.75 -6.33 -6.23
N ARG A 37 -5.66 -6.48 -7.01
CA ARG A 37 -4.59 -5.48 -7.15
C ARG A 37 -4.68 -4.81 -8.53
N PRO A 38 -5.22 -3.58 -8.64
CA PRO A 38 -5.39 -2.92 -9.94
C PRO A 38 -4.10 -2.78 -10.76
N TYR A 39 -2.96 -2.57 -10.10
CA TYR A 39 -1.67 -2.49 -10.80
C TYR A 39 -1.28 -3.82 -11.48
N ALA A 40 -1.67 -4.96 -10.89
CA ALA A 40 -1.42 -6.29 -11.45
C ALA A 40 -2.43 -6.63 -12.55
N LEU A 41 -3.66 -6.11 -12.50
CA LEU A 41 -4.59 -6.20 -13.64
C LEU A 41 -3.99 -5.53 -14.89
N THR A 42 -3.34 -4.38 -14.71
CA THR A 42 -2.78 -3.61 -15.83
C THR A 42 -1.44 -4.16 -16.32
N TYR A 43 -0.52 -4.53 -15.41
CA TYR A 43 0.87 -4.87 -15.73
C TYR A 43 1.32 -6.26 -15.26
N GLY A 44 0.43 -7.06 -14.68
CA GLY A 44 0.79 -8.37 -14.12
C GLY A 44 1.37 -9.34 -15.15
N SER A 45 0.89 -9.30 -16.40
CA SER A 45 1.45 -10.10 -17.50
C SER A 45 2.92 -9.76 -17.79
N GLN A 46 3.30 -8.48 -17.68
CA GLN A 46 4.68 -8.02 -17.79
C GLN A 46 5.51 -8.49 -16.60
N PHE A 47 4.97 -8.39 -15.37
CA PHE A 47 5.68 -8.73 -14.15
C PHE A 47 5.91 -10.24 -13.96
N LYS A 48 4.95 -11.07 -14.37
CA LYS A 48 5.00 -12.54 -14.16
C LYS A 48 6.25 -13.19 -14.75
N ASN A 49 6.75 -12.65 -15.85
CA ASN A 49 7.93 -13.16 -16.56
C ASN A 49 9.27 -12.66 -15.99
N LEU A 50 9.27 -11.69 -15.09
CA LEU A 50 10.49 -11.16 -14.49
C LEU A 50 11.10 -12.15 -13.48
N PRO A 51 12.43 -12.19 -13.29
CA PRO A 51 13.07 -13.01 -12.26
C PRO A 51 12.46 -12.88 -10.85
N LEU A 52 12.47 -13.96 -10.09
CA LEU A 52 12.04 -13.97 -8.69
C LEU A 52 13.11 -13.34 -7.80
N ILE A 53 12.74 -12.43 -6.90
CA ILE A 53 13.67 -11.77 -5.96
C ILE A 53 13.54 -12.28 -4.52
N GLY A 54 12.49 -13.02 -4.21
CA GLY A 54 12.17 -13.45 -2.86
C GLY A 54 10.69 -13.77 -2.69
N GLU A 55 10.31 -14.17 -1.49
CA GLU A 55 8.92 -14.48 -1.15
C GLU A 55 8.13 -13.22 -0.79
N PHE A 56 6.81 -13.31 -0.95
CA PHE A 56 5.86 -12.23 -0.67
C PHE A 56 6.06 -11.61 0.74
N ARG A 57 5.72 -10.32 0.84
CA ARG A 57 5.83 -9.49 2.07
C ARG A 57 7.28 -9.27 2.52
N GLY A 58 8.17 -9.04 1.55
CA GLY A 58 9.52 -8.56 1.82
C GLY A 58 10.46 -9.62 2.40
N LYS A 59 10.14 -10.91 2.18
CA LYS A 59 10.99 -12.05 2.49
C LYS A 59 12.01 -12.24 1.37
N ASP A 60 12.88 -11.25 1.25
CA ASP A 60 13.87 -11.14 0.17
C ASP A 60 14.87 -12.29 0.17
N ASP A 61 15.31 -12.69 -1.02
CA ASP A 61 16.40 -13.63 -1.22
C ASP A 61 17.60 -12.87 -1.80
N PRO A 62 18.62 -12.52 -0.97
CA PRO A 62 19.77 -11.75 -1.41
C PRO A 62 20.54 -12.38 -2.57
N GLU A 63 20.61 -13.71 -2.66
CA GLU A 63 21.31 -14.40 -3.75
C GLU A 63 20.58 -14.22 -5.08
N LYS A 64 19.25 -14.35 -5.06
CA LYS A 64 18.42 -14.09 -6.26
C LYS A 64 18.52 -12.64 -6.71
N ILE A 65 18.49 -11.69 -5.77
CA ILE A 65 18.63 -10.26 -6.05
C ILE A 65 20.00 -9.97 -6.68
N LEU A 66 21.08 -10.49 -6.09
CA LEU A 66 22.44 -10.38 -6.62
C LEU A 66 22.55 -10.95 -8.04
N GLY A 67 21.90 -12.09 -8.29
CA GLY A 67 21.92 -12.77 -9.60
C GLY A 67 21.36 -11.94 -10.75
N ILE A 68 20.53 -10.93 -10.46
CA ILE A 68 19.95 -10.03 -11.48
C ILE A 68 20.51 -8.60 -11.42
N GLY A 69 21.35 -8.28 -10.43
CA GLY A 69 22.13 -7.05 -10.35
C GLY A 69 21.34 -5.74 -10.49
N PRO A 70 20.29 -5.47 -9.68
CA PRO A 70 19.61 -4.18 -9.73
C PRO A 70 20.51 -3.06 -9.19
N GLN A 71 20.31 -1.85 -9.70
CA GLN A 71 21.05 -0.67 -9.25
C GLN A 71 20.58 -0.13 -7.88
N VAL A 72 19.34 -0.42 -7.50
CA VAL A 72 18.73 0.00 -6.24
C VAL A 72 17.59 -0.95 -5.90
N ILE A 73 17.37 -1.14 -4.59
CA ILE A 73 16.27 -1.91 -4.02
C ILE A 73 15.36 -0.92 -3.27
N PHE A 74 14.08 -0.85 -3.64
CA PHE A 74 13.10 -0.21 -2.76
C PHE A 74 12.55 -1.25 -1.80
N LYS A 75 12.53 -0.94 -0.50
CA LYS A 75 11.97 -1.82 0.53
C LYS A 75 10.84 -1.11 1.27
N THR A 76 9.65 -1.69 1.20
CA THR A 76 8.42 -1.09 1.75
C THR A 76 7.73 -2.02 2.72
N GLY A 77 7.06 -1.46 3.71
CA GLY A 77 6.24 -2.23 4.64
C GLY A 77 5.32 -1.34 5.44
N SER A 78 4.20 -1.90 5.90
CA SER A 78 3.24 -1.17 6.72
C SER A 78 3.71 -1.10 8.17
N THR A 79 3.82 0.12 8.70
CA THR A 79 4.11 0.37 10.11
C THR A 79 3.07 -0.33 11.00
N GLY A 80 3.52 -0.85 12.15
CA GLY A 80 2.65 -1.58 13.09
C GLY A 80 2.20 -2.97 12.62
N THR A 81 2.73 -3.50 11.52
CA THR A 81 2.48 -4.90 11.10
C THR A 81 3.69 -5.79 11.35
N ALA A 82 3.46 -7.10 11.47
CA ALA A 82 4.55 -8.09 11.58
C ALA A 82 5.48 -8.16 10.36
N TYR A 83 5.14 -7.44 9.27
CA TYR A 83 5.93 -7.32 8.04
C TYR A 83 6.26 -5.84 7.73
N GLY A 84 6.26 -4.99 8.77
CA GLY A 84 6.73 -3.62 8.64
C GLY A 84 8.20 -3.59 8.23
N THR A 85 8.58 -2.65 7.37
CA THR A 85 9.99 -2.46 7.04
C THR A 85 10.67 -1.74 8.18
N SER A 86 11.73 -2.32 8.72
CA SER A 86 12.62 -1.67 9.68
C SER A 86 13.93 -1.21 9.02
N ALA A 87 14.53 -0.16 9.58
CA ALA A 87 15.86 0.30 9.14
C ALA A 87 16.90 -0.82 9.23
N ALA A 88 16.88 -1.62 10.31
CA ALA A 88 17.80 -2.73 10.48
C ALA A 88 17.68 -3.82 9.40
N GLU A 89 16.46 -4.10 8.90
CA GLU A 89 16.27 -5.03 7.79
C GLU A 89 16.76 -4.47 6.46
N ALA A 90 16.58 -3.17 6.23
CA ALA A 90 17.12 -2.48 5.07
C ALA A 90 18.65 -2.50 5.07
N ASP A 91 19.27 -2.11 6.19
CA ASP A 91 20.73 -2.13 6.39
C ASP A 91 21.29 -3.54 6.19
N LYS A 92 20.61 -4.57 6.71
CA LYS A 92 21.02 -5.96 6.54
C LYS A 92 20.94 -6.40 5.07
N LEU A 93 19.92 -5.98 4.34
CA LEU A 93 19.78 -6.31 2.92
C LEU A 93 20.86 -5.60 2.08
N GLU A 94 21.12 -4.32 2.35
CA GLU A 94 22.20 -3.55 1.73
C GLU A 94 23.56 -4.19 2.01
N ALA A 95 23.86 -4.52 3.28
CA ALA A 95 25.12 -5.16 3.65
C ALA A 95 25.33 -6.54 3.00
N LYS A 96 24.26 -7.30 2.77
CA LYS A 96 24.33 -8.62 2.12
C LYS A 96 24.48 -8.56 0.61
N THR A 97 23.92 -7.53 -0.03
CA THR A 97 23.86 -7.43 -1.49
C THR A 97 24.89 -6.44 -2.05
N GLY A 98 25.37 -5.49 -1.23
CA GLY A 98 26.15 -4.35 -1.70
C GLY A 98 25.37 -3.40 -2.60
N ILE A 99 24.04 -3.54 -2.68
CA ILE A 99 23.16 -2.72 -3.52
C ILE A 99 22.44 -1.72 -2.62
N PRO A 100 22.39 -0.42 -2.98
CA PRO A 100 21.70 0.59 -2.20
C PRO A 100 20.24 0.21 -1.91
N VAL A 101 19.82 0.32 -0.66
CA VAL A 101 18.43 0.08 -0.25
C VAL A 101 17.76 1.39 0.16
N VAL A 102 16.67 1.74 -0.53
CA VAL A 102 15.82 2.87 -0.16
C VAL A 102 14.57 2.34 0.54
N ALA A 103 14.56 2.47 1.86
CA ALA A 103 13.47 2.01 2.71
C ALA A 103 12.53 3.14 3.11
N PHE A 104 11.23 2.89 3.04
CA PHE A 104 10.21 3.85 3.48
C PHE A 104 8.92 3.13 3.94
N PRO A 105 8.17 3.72 4.89
CA PRO A 105 6.88 3.17 5.31
C PRO A 105 5.86 3.27 4.17
N TYR A 106 5.01 2.25 4.04
CA TYR A 106 3.97 2.25 3.01
C TYR A 106 2.88 3.29 3.29
N GLY A 107 2.51 3.52 4.56
CA GLY A 107 1.42 4.42 4.94
C GLY A 107 0.03 3.96 4.49
N SER A 108 -0.96 4.83 4.65
CA SER A 108 -2.36 4.63 4.25
C SER A 108 -3.12 5.97 4.28
N LEU A 109 -4.42 5.97 4.02
CA LEU A 109 -5.27 7.16 4.18
C LEU A 109 -6.19 7.10 5.42
N ARG A 110 -5.88 6.23 6.40
CA ARG A 110 -6.68 6.05 7.63
C ARG A 110 -6.57 7.21 8.61
N ASN A 111 -5.44 7.90 8.63
CA ASN A 111 -5.17 9.04 9.49
C ASN A 111 -4.04 9.89 8.89
N ASP A 112 -3.83 11.08 9.46
CA ASP A 112 -2.86 12.05 8.95
C ASP A 112 -1.41 11.55 9.00
N ALA A 113 -1.06 10.76 10.03
CA ALA A 113 0.30 10.22 10.16
C ALA A 113 0.59 9.22 9.03
N GLU A 114 -0.30 8.27 8.80
CA GLU A 114 -0.17 7.28 7.73
C GLU A 114 -0.30 7.91 6.33
N LYS A 115 -1.09 8.99 6.19
CA LYS A 115 -1.18 9.77 4.95
C LYS A 115 0.14 10.47 4.65
N ALA A 116 0.77 11.06 5.67
CA ALA A 116 2.10 11.64 5.55
C ALA A 116 3.16 10.59 5.18
N GLU A 117 3.09 9.38 5.74
CA GLU A 117 3.95 8.25 5.35
C GLU A 117 3.78 7.88 3.87
N MET A 118 2.54 7.72 3.40
CA MET A 118 2.23 7.38 2.00
C MET A 118 2.76 8.45 1.03
N TYR A 119 2.54 9.73 1.33
CA TYR A 119 3.04 10.84 0.49
C TYR A 119 4.57 10.96 0.56
N GLY A 120 5.15 10.75 1.74
CA GLY A 120 6.60 10.68 1.92
C GLY A 120 7.21 9.55 1.09
N GLY A 121 6.58 8.38 1.05
CA GLY A 121 7.00 7.25 0.22
C GLY A 121 6.95 7.55 -1.28
N LEU A 122 5.84 8.14 -1.76
CA LEU A 122 5.72 8.56 -3.16
C LEU A 122 6.78 9.60 -3.56
N ARG A 123 7.04 10.60 -2.71
CA ARG A 123 8.08 11.62 -2.94
C ARG A 123 9.47 11.04 -2.91
N THR A 124 9.76 10.16 -1.95
CA THR A 124 11.06 9.49 -1.83
C THR A 124 11.35 8.69 -3.08
N MET A 125 10.40 7.85 -3.49
CA MET A 125 10.53 7.03 -4.69
C MET A 125 10.59 7.90 -5.97
N GLY A 126 9.78 8.95 -6.05
CA GLY A 126 9.82 9.94 -7.13
C GLY A 126 11.18 10.62 -7.25
N GLN A 127 11.78 11.05 -6.14
CA GLN A 127 13.11 11.66 -6.12
C GLN A 127 14.20 10.69 -6.59
N THR A 128 14.19 9.45 -6.09
CA THR A 128 15.15 8.43 -6.52
C THR A 128 15.01 8.09 -8.00
N LEU A 129 13.80 8.16 -8.56
CA LEU A 129 13.49 7.80 -9.94
C LEU A 129 13.60 8.96 -10.96
N GLY A 130 13.78 10.21 -10.52
CA GLY A 130 13.63 11.36 -11.40
C GLY A 130 12.18 11.58 -11.87
N LYS A 131 11.21 11.24 -11.00
CA LYS A 131 9.75 11.28 -11.21
C LYS A 131 9.05 12.18 -10.20
N GLN A 132 9.71 13.24 -9.75
CA GLN A 132 9.18 14.19 -8.75
C GLN A 132 7.85 14.80 -9.19
N ASP A 133 7.78 15.31 -10.42
CA ASP A 133 6.54 15.91 -10.96
C ASP A 133 5.39 14.91 -10.98
N ARG A 134 5.66 13.66 -11.36
CA ARG A 134 4.67 12.59 -11.37
C ARG A 134 4.24 12.20 -9.96
N ALA A 135 5.14 12.22 -8.99
CA ALA A 135 4.81 11.96 -7.58
C ALA A 135 3.84 13.03 -7.05
N GLU A 136 4.12 14.31 -7.30
CA GLU A 136 3.22 15.40 -6.90
C GLU A 136 1.89 15.36 -7.66
N GLU A 137 1.88 14.97 -8.94
CA GLU A 137 0.64 14.79 -9.70
C GLU A 137 -0.27 13.72 -9.06
N VAL A 138 0.29 12.58 -8.66
CA VAL A 138 -0.45 11.51 -7.97
C VAL A 138 -0.97 11.99 -6.62
N ILE A 139 -0.15 12.70 -5.84
CA ILE A 139 -0.56 13.25 -4.54
C ILE A 139 -1.68 14.28 -4.72
N ALA A 140 -1.53 15.21 -5.67
CA ALA A 140 -2.53 16.23 -5.97
C ALA A 140 -3.86 15.61 -6.42
N TYR A 141 -3.82 14.53 -7.22
CA TYR A 141 -5.02 13.80 -7.61
C TYR A 141 -5.75 13.20 -6.40
N ILE A 142 -5.02 12.60 -5.46
CA ILE A 142 -5.60 12.03 -4.23
C ILE A 142 -6.27 13.14 -3.40
N GLU A 143 -5.56 14.25 -3.16
CA GLU A 143 -6.09 15.39 -2.40
C GLU A 143 -7.32 16.01 -3.07
N ALA A 144 -7.27 16.22 -4.39
CA ALA A 144 -8.40 16.74 -5.14
C ALA A 144 -9.63 15.82 -5.07
N THR A 145 -9.41 14.50 -5.08
CA THR A 145 -10.49 13.52 -4.94
C THR A 145 -11.13 13.58 -3.54
N ILE A 146 -10.31 13.66 -2.49
CA ILE A 146 -10.81 13.80 -1.11
C ILE A 146 -11.57 15.12 -0.95
N ALA A 147 -11.05 16.22 -1.49
CA ALA A 147 -11.69 17.52 -1.44
C ALA A 147 -13.02 17.57 -2.23
N ASP A 148 -13.12 16.87 -3.36
CA ASP A 148 -14.38 16.75 -4.12
C ASP A 148 -15.44 15.98 -3.33
N LEU A 149 -15.06 14.90 -2.62
CA LEU A 149 -15.97 14.16 -1.74
C LEU A 149 -16.44 15.04 -0.58
N GLU A 150 -15.53 15.76 0.07
CA GLU A 150 -15.85 16.72 1.14
C GLU A 150 -16.80 17.81 0.64
N HIS A 151 -16.51 18.42 -0.52
CA HIS A 151 -17.37 19.46 -1.11
C HIS A 151 -18.80 18.96 -1.38
N ARG A 152 -18.98 17.69 -1.73
CA ARG A 152 -20.31 17.10 -2.00
C ARG A 152 -21.10 16.73 -0.75
N THR A 153 -20.45 16.61 0.41
CA THR A 153 -21.03 15.95 1.59
C THR A 153 -20.86 16.72 2.89
N GLY A 154 -19.99 17.74 2.93
CA GLY A 154 -19.64 18.48 4.14
C GLY A 154 -20.75 19.42 4.65
N ASP A 155 -21.77 19.69 3.84
CA ASP A 155 -22.95 20.47 4.24
C ASP A 155 -24.09 19.60 4.79
N ILE A 156 -23.95 18.27 4.80
CA ILE A 156 -24.94 17.34 5.36
C ILE A 156 -24.99 17.52 6.88
N PRO A 157 -26.14 17.96 7.45
CA PRO A 157 -26.26 18.12 8.90
C PRO A 157 -26.03 16.80 9.62
N GLU A 158 -25.44 16.86 10.82
CA GLU A 158 -25.14 15.67 11.63
C GLU A 158 -26.39 14.79 11.85
N ALA A 159 -27.56 15.40 12.02
CA ALA A 159 -28.84 14.69 12.19
C ALA A 159 -29.28 13.90 10.95
N GLU A 160 -28.76 14.21 9.77
CA GLU A 160 -29.13 13.60 8.49
C GLU A 160 -28.11 12.57 8.00
N GLN A 161 -26.88 12.60 8.54
CA GLN A 161 -25.81 11.64 8.24
C GLN A 161 -26.26 10.20 8.47
N LYS A 162 -25.97 9.32 7.50
CA LYS A 162 -26.46 7.93 7.51
C LYS A 162 -25.56 7.04 8.36
N ALA A 163 -26.21 6.19 9.16
CA ALA A 163 -25.55 5.09 9.85
C ALA A 163 -25.16 4.01 8.83
N VAL A 164 -23.89 3.62 8.83
CA VAL A 164 -23.32 2.68 7.88
C VAL A 164 -22.42 1.66 8.58
N TYR A 165 -22.19 0.53 7.91
CA TYR A 165 -21.29 -0.52 8.34
C TYR A 165 -20.55 -1.08 7.13
N VAL A 166 -19.26 -1.35 7.29
CA VAL A 166 -18.46 -2.09 6.31
C VAL A 166 -18.10 -3.44 6.90
N GLY A 167 -18.46 -4.52 6.19
CA GLY A 167 -18.14 -5.89 6.60
C GLY A 167 -17.31 -6.60 5.53
N GLY A 168 -16.76 -7.76 5.89
CA GLY A 168 -15.91 -8.54 4.98
C GLY A 168 -14.53 -7.92 4.75
N ILE A 169 -14.08 -7.04 5.65
CA ILE A 169 -12.72 -6.49 5.60
C ILE A 169 -11.73 -7.66 5.74
N SER A 170 -10.84 -7.81 4.77
CA SER A 170 -9.88 -8.92 4.78
C SER A 170 -8.72 -8.60 5.72
N TYR A 171 -8.39 -9.54 6.62
CA TYR A 171 -7.28 -9.43 7.55
C TYR A 171 -6.60 -10.79 7.68
N ALA A 172 -5.45 -10.95 7.02
CA ALA A 172 -4.76 -12.24 6.89
C ALA A 172 -5.63 -13.38 6.28
N GLY A 173 -6.61 -13.01 5.45
CA GLY A 173 -7.54 -13.95 4.81
C GLY A 173 -8.88 -13.29 4.53
N ALA A 174 -9.75 -14.01 3.81
CA ALA A 174 -11.13 -13.58 3.60
C ALA A 174 -11.92 -13.76 4.90
N HIS A 175 -12.75 -12.77 5.24
CA HIS A 175 -13.62 -12.80 6.42
C HIS A 175 -15.05 -12.45 6.05
N GLY A 176 -15.97 -12.83 6.92
CA GLY A 176 -17.40 -12.55 6.77
C GLY A 176 -17.82 -11.20 7.31
N ILE A 177 -19.13 -11.06 7.52
CA ILE A 177 -19.75 -9.80 7.95
C ILE A 177 -19.21 -9.24 9.27
N ILE A 178 -18.65 -10.07 10.16
CA ILE A 178 -18.15 -9.65 11.47
C ILE A 178 -16.82 -8.88 11.42
N SER A 179 -16.11 -8.93 10.30
CA SER A 179 -14.82 -8.28 10.12
C SER A 179 -14.99 -6.89 9.51
N THR A 180 -14.55 -5.86 10.24
CA THR A 180 -14.79 -4.45 9.91
C THR A 180 -13.55 -3.57 10.09
N GLU A 181 -13.68 -2.30 9.74
CA GLU A 181 -12.66 -1.26 9.94
C GLU A 181 -13.35 -0.02 10.57
N PRO A 182 -13.16 0.25 11.86
CA PRO A 182 -13.78 1.40 12.56
C PRO A 182 -13.42 2.75 11.96
N ALA A 183 -12.17 2.95 11.54
CA ALA A 183 -11.69 4.18 10.90
C ALA A 183 -11.64 4.06 9.37
N TYR A 184 -12.67 3.43 8.77
CA TYR A 184 -12.73 3.19 7.33
C TYR A 184 -12.71 4.51 6.54
N PRO A 185 -11.61 4.82 5.81
CA PRO A 185 -11.42 6.15 5.21
C PRO A 185 -12.57 6.60 4.29
N PRO A 186 -13.14 5.73 3.43
CA PRO A 186 -14.27 6.13 2.58
C PRO A 186 -15.49 6.64 3.35
N PHE A 187 -15.75 6.14 4.57
CA PHE A 187 -16.84 6.66 5.40
C PHE A 187 -16.49 8.01 6.03
N LEU A 188 -15.23 8.20 6.42
CA LEU A 188 -14.75 9.47 6.98
C LEU A 188 -14.82 10.61 5.95
N TRP A 189 -14.46 10.36 4.69
CA TRP A 189 -14.47 11.39 3.63
C TRP A 189 -15.85 11.83 3.16
N VAL A 190 -16.90 11.08 3.53
CA VAL A 190 -18.29 11.38 3.12
C VAL A 190 -19.23 11.59 4.30
N HIS A 191 -18.66 11.82 5.50
CA HIS A 191 -19.41 12.07 6.74
C HIS A 191 -20.44 10.97 7.08
N ALA A 192 -20.13 9.72 6.73
CA ALA A 192 -20.99 8.58 7.05
C ALA A 192 -20.73 8.11 8.49
N LYS A 193 -21.80 7.91 9.27
CA LYS A 193 -21.72 7.48 10.67
C LYS A 193 -21.45 5.99 10.75
N ASN A 194 -20.17 5.61 10.81
CA ASN A 194 -19.78 4.22 10.98
C ASN A 194 -20.24 3.70 12.35
N VAL A 195 -21.15 2.71 12.37
CA VAL A 195 -21.65 2.13 13.62
C VAL A 195 -20.57 1.34 14.38
N ALA A 196 -19.49 0.96 13.70
CA ALA A 196 -18.32 0.34 14.32
C ALA A 196 -17.27 1.36 14.80
N ALA A 197 -17.51 2.67 14.66
CA ALA A 197 -16.58 3.69 15.12
C ALA A 197 -16.32 3.59 16.63
N GLY A 198 -15.11 3.95 17.07
CA GLY A 198 -14.72 3.93 18.48
C GLY A 198 -14.16 2.58 18.98
N LEU A 199 -14.21 1.52 18.17
CA LEU A 199 -13.60 0.22 18.49
C LEU A 199 -12.09 0.15 18.21
N GLY A 200 -11.50 1.22 17.67
CA GLY A 200 -10.09 1.31 17.29
C GLY A 200 -9.90 2.12 16.00
N THR A 201 -8.71 2.02 15.39
CA THR A 201 -8.35 2.70 14.13
C THR A 201 -8.02 1.73 12.99
N ALA A 202 -7.90 0.44 13.27
CA ALA A 202 -7.54 -0.61 12.32
C ALA A 202 -8.61 -1.72 12.30
N HIS A 203 -8.33 -2.87 11.70
CA HIS A 203 -9.25 -4.02 11.69
C HIS A 203 -9.83 -4.34 13.09
N ALA A 204 -11.12 -4.68 13.13
CA ALA A 204 -11.81 -5.16 14.31
C ALA A 204 -12.79 -6.29 13.96
N ASP A 205 -12.95 -7.23 14.89
CA ASP A 205 -14.01 -8.24 14.84
C ASP A 205 -15.14 -7.83 15.79
N VAL A 206 -16.38 -7.77 15.28
CA VAL A 206 -17.58 -7.44 16.05
C VAL A 206 -18.54 -8.61 16.15
N ALA A 207 -19.18 -8.79 17.30
CA ALA A 207 -20.22 -9.80 17.43
C ALA A 207 -21.41 -9.44 16.53
N LYS A 208 -22.04 -10.44 15.91
CA LYS A 208 -23.17 -10.24 14.98
C LYS A 208 -24.39 -9.56 15.64
N GLU A 209 -24.49 -9.66 16.97
CA GLU A 209 -25.58 -9.13 17.79
C GLU A 209 -25.23 -7.79 18.47
N ALA A 210 -24.03 -7.25 18.20
CA ALA A 210 -23.56 -5.99 18.79
C ALA A 210 -24.06 -4.76 18.01
#